data_AF-A0A645BZI1-F1
#
_entry.id   AF-A0A645BZI1-F1
#
_cell.length_a   1.000
_cell.length_b   1.000
_cell.length_c   1.000
_cell.angle_alpha   90.00
_cell.angle_beta   90.00
_cell.angle_gamma   90.00
#
_symmetry.space_group_name_H-M   'P 1'
#
loop_
_entity.id
_entity.type
_entity.pdbx_description
1 polymer ?
#
loop_
_entity_poly.entity_id
_entity_poly.type
_entity_poly.pdbx_seq_one_letter_code
_entity_poly.pdbx_strand_id
1 'polypeptide(L)' 'MSGMLDAPAALCFGSFTGVPPTVELMRLEETLARELGVPVYRNFPFGHAFPMAAVNAAQKWRLAEGVVTVA' A
#
# COMPACT_ATOMS: atom_id res chain seq x y z
N MET A 1 9.74 -6.63 -16.11
CA MET A 1 9.13 -6.03 -14.92
C MET A 1 9.27 -7.01 -13.77
N SER A 2 9.42 -6.54 -12.53
CA SER A 2 9.31 -7.40 -11.35
C SER A 2 7.89 -7.98 -11.34
N GLY A 3 7.73 -9.30 -11.43
CA GLY A 3 6.42 -9.96 -11.60
C GLY A 3 5.39 -9.68 -10.48
N MET A 4 5.79 -8.95 -9.44
CA MET A 4 4.92 -8.50 -8.35
C MET A 4 3.97 -7.36 -8.75
N LEU A 5 4.25 -6.66 -9.86
CA LEU A 5 3.48 -5.48 -10.31
C LEU A 5 2.75 -5.67 -11.64
N ASP A 6 2.78 -6.88 -12.22
CA ASP A 6 2.22 -7.08 -13.57
C ASP A 6 0.68 -6.93 -13.60
N ALA A 7 -0.01 -7.06 -12.45
CA ALA A 7 -1.44 -6.74 -12.30
C ALA A 7 -1.89 -6.75 -10.82
N PRO A 8 -1.49 -5.78 -9.97
CA PRO A 8 -1.99 -5.73 -8.60
C PRO A 8 -3.50 -5.42 -8.58
N ALA A 9 -4.22 -5.86 -7.54
CA ALA A 9 -5.62 -5.48 -7.34
C ALA A 9 -5.77 -4.07 -6.71
N ALA A 10 -4.76 -3.63 -5.97
CA ALA A 10 -4.70 -2.34 -5.29
C ALA A 10 -3.25 -2.04 -4.88
N LEU A 11 -2.96 -0.76 -4.59
CA LEU A 11 -1.78 -0.35 -3.84
C LEU A 11 -2.18 0.05 -2.42
N CYS A 12 -1.45 -0.43 -1.41
CA CYS A 12 -1.70 -0.08 -0.01
C CYS A 12 -0.37 0.33 0.63
N PHE A 13 -0.22 1.63 0.88
CA PHE A 13 1.01 2.21 1.42
C PHE A 13 1.00 2.23 2.95
N GLY A 14 2.13 1.81 3.50
CA GLY A 14 2.44 1.94 4.92
C GLY A 14 3.01 3.31 5.29
N SER A 15 3.64 3.41 6.46
CA SER A 15 4.30 4.64 6.89
C SER A 15 5.71 4.78 6.30
N PHE A 16 6.06 5.97 5.82
CA PHE A 16 7.42 6.33 5.40
C PHE A 16 8.20 6.97 6.55
N THR A 17 8.85 6.16 7.39
CA THR A 17 9.62 6.66 8.55
C THR A 17 10.76 7.57 8.11
N GLY A 18 10.91 8.73 8.78
CA GLY A 18 11.94 9.72 8.44
C GLY A 18 11.60 10.61 7.25
N VAL A 19 10.46 10.38 6.59
CA VAL A 19 9.94 11.22 5.51
C VAL A 19 8.60 11.80 5.96
N PRO A 20 8.49 13.13 6.17
CA PRO A 20 7.21 13.72 6.50
C PRO A 20 6.21 13.47 5.36
N PRO A 21 4.91 13.27 5.66
CA PRO A 21 3.91 13.17 4.60
C PRO A 21 3.89 14.48 3.81
N THR A 22 4.35 14.42 2.55
CA THR A 22 4.36 15.57 1.65
C THR A 22 3.29 15.43 0.59
N VAL A 23 2.81 16.56 0.08
CA VAL A 23 1.94 16.61 -1.10
C VAL A 23 2.60 15.91 -2.29
N GLU A 24 3.92 15.98 -2.39
CA GLU A 24 4.68 15.32 -3.46
C GLU A 24 4.63 13.80 -3.36
N LEU A 25 4.85 13.23 -2.17
CA LEU A 25 4.75 11.78 -1.97
C LEU A 25 3.34 11.27 -2.32
N MET A 26 2.30 11.97 -1.86
CA MET A 26 0.91 11.60 -2.17
C MET A 26 0.64 11.64 -3.69
N ARG A 27 1.20 12.62 -4.41
CA ARG A 27 1.09 12.73 -5.87
C ARG A 27 1.81 11.60 -6.59
N LEU A 28 2.97 11.17 -6.10
CA LEU A 28 3.72 10.05 -6.68
C LEU A 28 2.95 8.73 -6.53
N GLU A 29 2.40 8.48 -5.35
CA GLU A 29 1.56 7.31 -5.07
C GLU A 29 0.31 7.28 -5.99
N GLU A 30 -0.35 8.42 -6.16
CA GLU A 30 -1.51 8.56 -7.05
C GLU A 30 -1.15 8.38 -8.52
N THR A 31 0.01 8.89 -8.93
CA THR A 31 0.50 8.70 -10.31
C THR A 31 0.73 7.22 -10.59
N LEU A 32 1.42 6.52 -9.70
CA LEU A 32 1.66 5.08 -9.83
C LEU A 32 0.35 4.28 -9.88
N ALA A 33 -0.60 4.59 -8.99
CA ALA A 33 -1.90 3.93 -8.96
C ALA A 33 -2.68 4.12 -10.28
N ARG A 34 -2.61 5.33 -10.85
CA ARG A 34 -3.21 5.67 -12.13
C ARG A 34 -2.56 4.93 -13.29
N GLU A 35 -1.22 4.86 -13.31
CA GLU A 35 -0.47 4.12 -14.33
C GLU A 35 -0.82 2.63 -14.32
N LEU A 36 -1.05 2.06 -13.14
CA LEU A 36 -1.45 0.66 -12.96
C LEU A 36 -2.97 0.43 -13.11
N GLY A 37 -3.78 1.49 -13.12
CA GLY A 37 -5.24 1.39 -13.20
C GLY A 37 -5.90 0.81 -11.95
N VAL A 38 -5.31 0.99 -10.78
CA VAL A 38 -5.73 0.37 -9.51
C VAL A 38 -6.03 1.41 -8.42
N PRO A 39 -6.88 1.08 -7.44
CA PRO A 39 -7.10 1.96 -6.30
C PRO A 39 -5.85 2.07 -5.41
N VAL A 40 -5.70 3.22 -4.75
CA VAL A 40 -4.62 3.50 -3.79
C VAL A 40 -5.17 3.72 -2.39
N TYR A 41 -4.50 3.12 -1.41
CA TYR A 41 -4.80 3.23 0.02
C TYR A 41 -3.54 3.61 0.78
N ARG A 42 -3.71 4.26 1.93
CA ARG A 42 -2.62 4.81 2.74
C ARG A 42 -2.84 4.52 4.22
N ASN A 43 -1.82 4.80 5.02
CA ASN A 43 -1.84 4.66 6.48
C ASN A 43 -2.05 3.21 6.95
N PHE A 44 -1.69 2.22 6.13
CA PHE A 44 -1.63 0.85 6.62
C PHE A 44 -0.53 0.76 7.70
N PRO A 45 -0.77 0.14 8.86
CA PRO A 45 0.23 0.08 9.93
C PRO A 45 1.35 -0.92 9.57
N PHE A 46 2.16 -0.63 8.56
CA PHE A 46 3.26 -1.46 8.07
C PHE A 46 4.46 -0.58 7.68
N GLY A 47 5.67 -1.12 7.80
CA GLY A 47 6.91 -0.40 7.54
C GLY A 47 7.88 -0.50 8.71
N HIS A 48 8.49 0.62 9.09
CA HIS A 48 9.59 0.65 10.07
C HIS A 48 9.21 1.30 11.41
N ALA A 49 7.98 1.80 11.56
CA ALA A 49 7.48 2.37 12.81
C ALA A 49 6.68 1.32 13.59
N PHE A 50 6.89 1.25 14.91
CA PHE A 50 6.10 0.42 15.81
C PHE A 50 4.96 1.23 16.44
N PRO A 51 3.77 0.63 16.64
CA PRO A 51 3.41 -0.76 16.31
C PRO A 51 3.17 -0.96 14.81
N MET A 52 3.49 -2.17 14.31
CA MET A 52 3.23 -2.58 12.92
C MET A 52 2.49 -3.92 12.85
N ALA A 53 1.69 -4.10 11.80
CA ALA A 53 1.02 -5.33 11.45
C ALA A 53 2.01 -6.36 10.90
N ALA A 54 1.86 -7.61 11.32
CA ALA A 54 2.54 -8.73 10.68
C ALA A 54 1.72 -9.19 9.46
N VAL A 55 2.32 -9.15 8.28
CA VAL A 55 1.71 -9.59 7.03
C VAL A 55 2.45 -10.79 6.46
N ASN A 56 1.69 -11.80 6.06
CA ASN A 56 2.20 -12.94 5.31
C ASN A 56 2.01 -12.68 3.82
N ALA A 57 3.10 -12.61 3.06
CA ALA A 57 3.07 -12.37 1.62
C ALA A 57 2.46 -13.51 0.81
N ALA A 58 2.45 -14.74 1.34
CA ALA A 58 1.81 -15.89 0.70
C ALA A 58 0.29 -15.95 0.95
N GLN A 59 -0.23 -15.09 1.83
CA GLN A 59 -1.62 -15.07 2.23
C GLN A 59 -2.43 -14.16 1.31
N LYS A 60 -3.68 -14.55 1.04
CA LYS A 60 -4.64 -13.69 0.35
C LYS A 60 -5.23 -12.69 1.33
N TRP A 61 -5.32 -11.44 0.86
CA TRP A 61 -5.84 -10.33 1.64
C TRP A 61 -7.04 -9.73 0.90
N ARG A 62 -8.04 -9.31 1.67
CA ARG A 62 -9.16 -8.53 1.19
C ARG A 62 -9.03 -7.11 1.73
N LEU A 63 -9.22 -6.13 0.85
CA LEU A 63 -9.31 -4.73 1.20
C LEU A 63 -10.70 -4.23 0.81
N ALA A 64 -11.49 -3.84 1.82
CA ALA A 64 -12.83 -3.32 1.63
C ALA A 64 -13.11 -2.23 2.68
N GLU A 65 -13.72 -1.12 2.28
CA GLU A 65 -14.15 -0.05 3.19
C GLU A 65 -13.02 0.50 4.08
N GLY A 66 -11.78 0.50 3.57
CA GLY A 66 -10.60 0.95 4.31
C GLY A 66 -10.07 -0.05 5.34
N VAL A 67 -10.58 -1.28 5.35
CA VAL A 67 -10.16 -2.34 6.27
C VAL A 67 -9.46 -3.46 5.48
N VAL A 68 -8.27 -3.83 5.95
CA VAL A 68 -7.53 -5.01 5.46
C VAL A 68 -7.87 -6.21 6.33
N THR A 69 -8.32 -7.30 5.70
CA THR A 69 -8.68 -8.56 6.36
C THR A 69 -8.08 -9.75 5.63
N VAL A 70 -7.98 -10.89 6.33
CA VAL A 70 -7.64 -12.16 5.72
C VAL A 70 -8.79 -12.64 4.84
N ALA A 71 -8.50 -13.06 3.62
CA ALA A 71 -9.49 -13.57 2.67
C ALA A 71 -9.68 -15.09 2.76
#